data_AF-A0A383BA26-F1
#
_entry.id   AF-A0A383BA26-F1
#
_cell.length_a   1.000
_cell.length_b   1.000
_cell.length_c   1.000
_cell.angle_alpha   90.00
_cell.angle_beta   90.00
_cell.angle_gamma   90.00
#
_symmetry.space_group_name_H-M   'P 1'
#
loop_
_entity.id
_entity.type
_entity.pdbx_description
1 polymer ?
#
loop_
_entity_poly.entity_id
_entity_poly.type
_entity_poly.pdbx_seq_one_letter_code
_entity_poly.pdbx_strand_id
1 'polypeptide(L)'
;VTTGRVDTKDWVPSPDFAHVLKIDGPEIANFEDQVKLFQSGEKDEVEFLRFRLRQGVYGQRQPDRQMIRVKLPFGGVTAHQMDVLGEVSEKYAPLKKGHITTRENVQYHHIPL
;
A
#
# COMPACT_ATOMS: atom_id res chain seq x y z
N VAL A 1 -2.68 -22.85 -8.16
CA VAL A 1 -3.38 -23.29 -6.92
C VAL A 1 -2.62 -22.74 -5.74
N THR A 2 -3.02 -21.57 -5.26
CA THR A 2 -2.78 -21.05 -3.89
C THR A 2 -3.65 -19.80 -3.75
N THR A 3 -4.94 -19.98 -3.50
CA THR A 3 -5.80 -18.92 -2.93
C THR A 3 -5.52 -18.78 -1.44
N GLY A 4 -4.24 -18.81 -1.04
CA GLY A 4 -3.81 -18.64 0.33
C GLY A 4 -3.69 -17.16 0.59
N ARG A 5 -4.79 -16.51 0.99
CA ARG A 5 -4.69 -15.17 1.57
C ARG A 5 -3.81 -15.33 2.81
N VAL A 6 -2.61 -14.76 2.75
CA VAL A 6 -1.64 -14.82 3.83
C VAL A 6 -2.25 -14.11 5.03
N ASP A 7 -2.26 -14.73 6.20
CA ASP A 7 -2.65 -14.04 7.42
C ASP A 7 -1.61 -12.95 7.68
N THR A 8 -2.05 -11.70 7.61
CA THR A 8 -1.20 -10.50 7.72
C THR A 8 -0.62 -10.35 9.11
N LYS A 9 -1.20 -11.01 10.13
CA LYS A 9 -0.72 -10.94 11.51
C LYS A 9 0.56 -11.75 11.73
N ASP A 10 0.65 -12.91 11.09
CA ASP A 10 1.78 -13.84 11.24
C ASP A 10 2.71 -13.82 10.02
N TRP A 11 2.54 -12.84 9.13
CA TRP A 11 3.36 -12.73 7.93
C TRP A 11 4.79 -12.31 8.28
N VAL A 12 5.75 -13.12 7.84
CA VAL A 12 7.18 -12.84 7.96
C VAL A 12 7.75 -12.61 6.55
N PRO A 13 8.40 -11.46 6.29
CA PRO A 13 9.03 -11.21 5.00
C PRO A 13 10.18 -12.20 4.74
N SER A 14 10.36 -12.60 3.47
CA SER A 14 11.52 -13.40 3.08
C SER A 14 12.82 -12.62 3.35
N PRO A 15 13.85 -13.25 3.95
CA PRO A 15 15.14 -12.62 4.19
C PRO A 15 16.05 -12.59 2.95
N ASP A 16 15.60 -13.11 1.80
CA ASP A 16 16.45 -13.42 0.65
C ASP A 16 17.06 -12.18 -0.03
N PHE A 17 16.66 -10.97 0.38
CA PHE A 17 17.18 -9.71 -0.17
C PHE A 17 17.51 -8.68 0.90
N ALA A 18 18.59 -7.94 0.69
CA ALA A 18 18.89 -6.77 1.49
C ALA A 18 17.82 -5.68 1.25
N HIS A 19 17.14 -5.27 2.32
CA HIS A 19 16.13 -4.22 2.26
C HIS A 19 16.68 -2.91 2.82
N VAL A 20 16.51 -1.82 2.07
CA VAL A 20 16.81 -0.47 2.57
C VAL A 20 15.77 -0.03 3.61
N LEU A 21 14.52 -0.46 3.42
CA LEU A 21 13.43 -0.20 4.37
C LEU A 21 13.31 -1.36 5.33
N LYS A 22 13.09 -1.05 6.61
CA LYS A 22 12.64 -2.06 7.57
C LYS A 22 11.27 -2.56 7.12
N ILE A 23 11.13 -3.88 6.99
CA ILE A 23 9.84 -4.52 6.78
C ILE A 23 9.35 -5.01 8.13
N ASP A 24 8.15 -4.58 8.53
CA ASP A 24 7.51 -4.98 9.77
C ASP A 24 6.29 -5.84 9.43
N GLY A 25 6.37 -7.14 9.73
CA GLY A 25 5.32 -8.10 9.35
C GLY A 25 3.92 -7.68 9.80
N PRO A 26 3.75 -7.29 11.08
CA PRO A 26 2.47 -6.81 11.60
C PRO A 26 1.99 -5.45 11.06
N GLU A 27 2.78 -4.72 10.26
CA GLU A 27 2.39 -3.39 9.75
C GLU A 27 1.08 -3.44 8.96
N ILE A 28 0.91 -4.49 8.15
CA ILE A 28 -0.30 -4.69 7.34
C ILE A 28 -1.51 -4.94 8.23
N ALA A 29 -1.38 -5.81 9.23
CA ALA A 29 -2.45 -6.09 10.19
C ALA A 29 -2.84 -4.84 10.99
N ASN A 30 -1.86 -4.06 11.44
CA ASN A 30 -2.11 -2.78 12.09
C ASN A 30 -2.84 -1.81 11.16
N PHE A 31 -2.44 -1.71 9.89
CA PHE A 31 -3.15 -0.88 8.92
C PHE A 31 -4.63 -1.29 8.78
N GLU A 32 -4.91 -2.58 8.63
CA GLU A 32 -6.27 -3.12 8.56
C GLU A 32 -7.09 -2.76 9.80
N ASP A 33 -6.51 -2.86 11.00
CA ASP A 33 -7.19 -2.53 12.25
C ASP A 33 -7.46 -1.02 12.39
N GLN A 34 -6.51 -0.16 11.97
CA GLN A 34 -6.72 1.28 11.95
C GLN A 34 -7.81 1.70 10.95
N VAL A 35 -7.93 1.01 9.82
CA VAL A 35 -9.01 1.24 8.84
C VAL A 35 -10.36 0.85 9.45
N LYS A 36 -10.47 -0.30 10.13
CA LYS A 36 -11.71 -0.73 10.79
C LYS A 36 -12.16 0.26 11.86
N LEU A 37 -11.24 0.73 12.69
CA LEU A 37 -11.54 1.75 13.71
C LEU A 37 -12.09 3.03 13.07
N PHE A 38 -11.50 3.48 11.97
CA PHE A 38 -12.01 4.63 11.22
C PHE A 38 -13.40 4.38 10.62
N GLN A 39 -13.60 3.23 9.97
CA GLN A 39 -14.89 2.85 9.38
C GLN A 39 -16.01 2.67 10.43
N SER A 40 -15.66 2.29 11.67
CA SER A 40 -16.59 2.19 12.79
C SER A 40 -16.94 3.54 13.44
N GLY A 41 -16.18 4.60 13.12
CA GLY A 41 -16.31 5.92 13.74
C GLY A 41 -15.58 6.08 15.08
N GLU A 42 -14.93 5.04 15.59
CA GLU A 42 -14.11 5.10 16.82
C GLU A 42 -12.83 5.93 16.64
N LYS A 43 -12.32 6.04 15.40
CA LYS A 43 -11.15 6.85 15.06
C LYS A 43 -11.55 8.09 14.27
N ASP A 44 -11.09 9.27 14.71
CA ASP A 44 -11.41 10.52 14.04
C ASP A 44 -10.68 10.67 12.70
N GLU A 45 -11.26 11.47 11.79
CA GLU A 45 -10.73 11.68 10.44
C GLU A 45 -9.32 12.29 10.44
N VAL A 46 -9.03 13.22 11.35
CA VAL A 46 -7.73 13.90 11.43
C VAL A 46 -6.66 12.93 11.90
N GLU A 47 -6.96 12.09 12.89
CA GLU A 47 -6.09 11.04 13.38
C GLU A 47 -5.85 9.98 12.30
N PHE A 48 -6.91 9.53 11.62
CA PHE A 48 -6.80 8.56 10.53
C PHE A 48 -5.99 9.13 9.35
N LEU A 49 -6.20 10.40 8.99
CA LEU A 49 -5.44 11.09 7.96
C LEU A 49 -3.94 11.12 8.30
N ARG A 50 -3.57 11.51 9.52
CA ARG A 50 -2.15 11.52 9.95
C ARG A 50 -1.53 10.13 9.90
N PHE A 51 -2.29 9.10 10.30
CA PHE A 51 -1.85 7.72 10.26
C PHE A 51 -1.58 7.26 8.82
N ARG A 52 -2.60 7.32 7.95
CA ARG A 52 -2.53 6.76 6.60
C ARG A 52 -1.56 7.50 5.66
N LEU A 53 -1.30 8.79 5.90
CA LEU A 53 -0.30 9.56 5.16
C LEU A 53 1.12 9.02 5.34
N ARG A 54 1.46 8.51 6.53
CA ARG A 54 2.77 7.87 6.80
C ARG A 54 2.91 6.52 6.10
N GLN A 55 1.77 5.91 5.78
CA GLN A 55 1.62 4.63 5.09
C GLN A 55 1.53 4.78 3.56
N GLY A 56 1.73 6.00 3.04
CA GLY A 56 1.68 6.27 1.60
C GLY A 56 0.26 6.29 1.01
N VAL A 57 -0.77 6.40 1.84
CA VAL A 57 -2.18 6.44 1.41
C VAL A 57 -2.72 7.86 1.56
N TYR A 58 -3.08 8.48 0.45
CA TYR A 58 -3.47 9.89 0.36
C TYR A 58 -4.92 10.03 -0.08
N GLY A 59 -5.69 10.91 0.57
CA GLY A 59 -7.04 11.25 0.11
C GLY A 59 -6.99 11.92 -1.25
N GLN A 60 -8.00 11.66 -2.08
CA GLN A 60 -8.23 12.41 -3.31
C GLN A 60 -9.43 13.35 -3.17
N ARG A 61 -9.58 14.26 -4.14
CA ARG A 61 -10.76 15.14 -4.20
C ARG A 61 -12.05 14.36 -4.44
N GLN A 62 -11.97 13.20 -5.08
CA GLN A 62 -13.11 12.31 -5.24
C GLN A 62 -13.46 11.65 -3.88
N PRO A 63 -14.73 11.65 -3.47
CA PRO A 63 -15.17 10.99 -2.24
C PRO A 63 -14.72 9.53 -2.19
N ASP A 64 -14.24 9.10 -1.02
CA ASP A 64 -13.82 7.72 -0.73
C ASP A 64 -12.77 7.14 -1.69
N ARG A 65 -11.99 8.00 -2.34
CA ARG A 65 -10.88 7.60 -3.21
C ARG A 65 -9.53 8.00 -2.65
N GLN A 66 -8.59 7.08 -2.81
CA GLN A 66 -7.23 7.19 -2.32
C GLN A 66 -6.22 7.09 -3.48
N MET A 67 -5.13 7.83 -3.34
CA MET A 67 -3.89 7.60 -4.08
C MET A 67 -2.93 6.82 -3.19
N ILE A 68 -2.39 5.72 -3.69
CA ILE A 68 -1.40 4.90 -2.99
C ILE A 68 -0.05 5.12 -3.65
N ARG A 69 0.97 5.46 -2.84
CA ARG A 69 2.36 5.59 -3.28
C ARG A 69 3.20 4.44 -2.75
N VAL A 70 3.76 3.64 -3.65
CA VAL A 70 4.76 2.63 -3.32
C VAL A 70 6.13 3.29 -3.26
N LYS A 71 6.85 3.09 -2.15
CA LYS A 71 8.18 3.65 -1.94
C LYS A 71 9.25 2.73 -2.55
N LEU A 72 10.06 3.28 -3.46
CA LEU A 72 11.21 2.62 -4.08
C LEU A 72 12.48 3.42 -3.73
N PRO A 73 13.23 3.02 -2.69
CA PRO A 73 14.50 3.66 -2.34
C PRO A 73 15.45 3.67 -3.54
N PHE A 74 15.95 4.84 -3.92
CA PHE A 74 16.83 5.03 -5.08
C PHE A 74 16.23 4.56 -6.42
N GLY A 75 14.90 4.44 -6.51
CA GLY A 75 14.24 3.85 -7.69
C GLY A 75 14.53 2.36 -7.90
N GLY A 76 15.17 1.69 -6.94
CA GLY A 76 15.57 0.30 -7.06
C GLY A 76 14.37 -0.65 -7.06
N VAL A 77 14.28 -1.49 -8.08
CA VAL A 77 13.22 -2.49 -8.24
C VAL A 77 13.74 -3.66 -9.08
N THR A 78 13.44 -4.89 -8.67
CA THR A 78 13.76 -6.08 -9.48
C THR A 78 12.72 -6.30 -10.57
N ALA A 79 13.03 -7.11 -11.59
CA ALA A 79 12.04 -7.47 -12.62
C ALA A 79 10.78 -8.09 -12.00
N HIS A 80 10.96 -9.02 -11.05
CA HIS A 80 9.83 -9.63 -10.35
C HIS A 80 8.99 -8.63 -9.54
N GLN A 81 9.62 -7.68 -8.84
CA GLN A 81 8.89 -6.62 -8.13
C GLN A 81 8.13 -5.70 -9.11
N MET A 82 8.70 -5.45 -10.30
CA MET A 82 8.01 -4.69 -11.35
C MET A 82 6.78 -5.43 -11.88
N ASP A 83 6.87 -6.75 -12.09
CA ASP A 83 5.72 -7.58 -12.46
C ASP A 83 4.61 -7.49 -11.40
N VAL A 84 4.97 -7.57 -10.12
CA VAL A 84 4.02 -7.40 -9.00
C VAL A 84 3.35 -6.02 -9.01
N LEU A 85 4.09 -4.96 -9.34
CA LEU A 85 3.50 -3.62 -9.50
C LEU A 85 2.49 -3.60 -10.67
N GLY A 86 2.79 -4.28 -11.78
CA GLY A 86 1.86 -4.51 -12.88
C GLY A 86 0.58 -5.21 -12.42
N GLU A 87 0.70 -6.33 -11.72
CA GLU A 87 -0.44 -7.09 -11.18
C GLU A 87 -1.31 -6.24 -10.24
N VAL A 88 -0.68 -5.44 -9.36
CA VAL A 88 -1.39 -4.52 -8.47
C VAL A 88 -2.19 -3.50 -9.28
N SER A 89 -1.61 -2.97 -10.36
CA SER A 89 -2.29 -2.05 -11.24
C SER A 89 -3.53 -2.68 -11.89
N GLU A 90 -3.38 -3.87 -12.46
CA GLU A 90 -4.46 -4.56 -13.17
C GLU A 90 -5.61 -4.97 -12.26
N LYS A 91 -5.28 -5.38 -11.03
CA LYS A 91 -6.24 -5.94 -10.08
C LYS A 91 -6.94 -4.89 -9.23
N TYR A 92 -6.23 -3.85 -8.80
CA TYR A 92 -6.75 -2.92 -7.78
C TYR A 92 -6.93 -1.49 -8.28
N ALA A 93 -6.18 -1.04 -9.30
CA ALA A 93 -6.34 0.31 -9.84
C ALA A 93 -7.51 0.35 -10.85
N PRO A 94 -8.55 1.17 -10.65
CA PRO A 94 -9.70 1.20 -11.54
C PRO A 94 -9.36 1.50 -13.01
N LEU A 95 -8.31 2.28 -13.23
CA LEU A 95 -7.84 2.65 -14.57
C LEU A 95 -6.80 1.69 -15.15
N LYS A 96 -6.40 0.66 -14.40
CA LYS A 96 -5.32 -0.29 -14.76
C LYS A 96 -4.03 0.43 -15.17
N LYS A 97 -3.69 1.47 -14.39
CA LYS A 97 -2.51 2.32 -14.61
C LYS A 97 -1.73 2.50 -13.31
N GLY A 98 -0.41 2.40 -13.40
CA GLY A 98 0.53 2.88 -12.41
C GLY A 98 1.30 4.08 -12.98
N HIS A 99 1.54 5.11 -12.16
CA HIS A 99 2.30 6.29 -12.56
C HIS A 99 3.68 6.26 -11.93
N ILE A 100 4.72 6.24 -12.76
CA ILE A 100 6.08 6.49 -12.32
C ILE A 100 6.22 7.99 -12.04
N THR A 101 6.74 8.31 -10.87
CA THR A 101 6.89 9.69 -10.41
C THR A 101 8.28 10.22 -10.71
N THR A 102 8.44 11.54 -10.67
CA THR A 102 9.76 12.21 -10.76
C THR A 102 10.67 11.90 -9.57
N ARG A 103 10.16 11.23 -8.53
CA ARG A 103 10.92 10.72 -7.38
C ARG A 103 11.10 9.21 -7.45
N GLU A 104 10.98 8.63 -8.64
CA GLU A 104 11.28 7.22 -8.94
C GLU A 104 10.39 6.22 -8.17
N ASN A 105 9.25 6.68 -7.64
CA ASN A 105 8.22 5.85 -7.01
C ASN A 105 7.09 5.52 -7.98
N VAL A 106 6.21 4.59 -7.61
CA VAL A 106 4.98 4.27 -8.34
C VAL A 106 3.75 4.73 -7.56
N GLN A 107 2.77 5.32 -8.26
CA GLN A 107 1.48 5.72 -7.70
C GLN A 107 0.31 5.03 -8.40
N TYR A 108 -0.70 4.66 -7.61
CA TYR A 108 -2.02 4.22 -8.08
C TYR A 108 -3.07 5.21 -7.62
N HIS A 109 -4.05 5.49 -8.48
CA HIS A 109 -5.11 6.46 -8.21
C HIS A 109 -6.48 5.79 -8.21
N HIS A 110 -7.44 6.44 -7.58
CA HIS A 110 -8.84 6.02 -7.48
C HIS A 110 -9.07 4.73 -6.69
N ILE A 111 -8.12 4.36 -5.84
CA ILE A 111 -8.26 3.18 -5.00
C ILE A 111 -9.35 3.44 -3.96
N PRO A 112 -10.40 2.59 -3.87
CA PRO A 112 -11.39 2.71 -2.80
C PRO A 112 -10.72 2.46 -1.45
N LEU A 113 -11.21 3.12 -0.40
CA LEU A 113 -10.77 2.87 0.97
C LEU A 113 -11.30 1.52 1.49
#